data_AF-A0A834MJE0-F1
#
_entry.id   AF-A0A834MJE0-F1
#
_cell.length_a   1.000
_cell.length_b   1.000
_cell.length_c   1.000
_cell.angle_alpha   90.00
_cell.angle_beta   90.00
_cell.angle_gamma   90.00
#
_symmetry.space_group_name_H-M   'P 1'
#
loop_
_entity.id
_entity.type
_entity.pdbx_description
1 polymer ?
#
loop_
_entity_poly.entity_id
_entity_poly.type
_entity_poly.pdbx_seq_one_letter_code
_entity_poly.pdbx_strand_id
1 'polypeptide(L)'
;MSPKKSNKRSGLSLWAYNQLLTLTCLIGLGLSLYAYAVELHLEQNKNYKPYCDLAEHMSCTKAFDSQYGKGFGIFSKDSIFYKPNSFFGIVFYSMVATLSLSNSPVAVNGSLLLIILSNFASLYFAYILYFILADLCVVCIGTYIVNVINLILITKKHKTIRELNDINTNGMKKAT
;
A
#
# COMPACT_ATOMS: atom_id res chain seq x y z
N MET A 1 -7.26 -45.28 21.58
CA MET A 1 -6.30 -44.14 21.54
C MET A 1 -7.02 -42.95 20.92
N SER A 2 -7.30 -41.91 21.71
CA SER A 2 -8.21 -40.80 21.37
C SER A 2 -7.59 -39.83 20.34
N PRO A 3 -8.34 -39.28 19.37
CA PRO A 3 -7.79 -38.31 18.42
C PRO A 3 -7.50 -37.00 19.17
N LYS A 4 -6.24 -36.57 19.16
CA LYS A 4 -5.82 -35.30 19.78
C LYS A 4 -6.54 -34.13 19.10
N LYS A 5 -7.37 -33.45 19.89
CA LYS A 5 -8.03 -32.15 19.68
C LYS A 5 -7.29 -31.26 18.67
N SER A 6 -7.98 -30.91 17.58
CA SER A 6 -7.56 -29.87 16.64
C SER A 6 -7.32 -28.57 17.40
N ASN A 7 -6.07 -28.11 17.39
CA ASN A 7 -5.67 -26.83 17.96
C ASN A 7 -6.42 -25.71 17.23
N LYS A 8 -7.41 -25.11 17.90
CA LYS A 8 -8.24 -24.01 17.37
C LYS A 8 -7.34 -22.80 17.18
N ARG A 9 -6.76 -22.62 15.98
CA ARG A 9 -5.97 -21.41 15.65
C ARG A 9 -6.88 -20.19 15.79
N SER A 10 -6.64 -19.38 16.81
CA SER A 10 -7.33 -18.11 17.07
C SER A 10 -6.87 -17.00 16.11
N GLY A 11 -6.93 -17.27 14.81
CA GLY A 11 -6.50 -16.36 13.74
C GLY A 11 -7.55 -16.29 12.64
N LEU A 12 -7.54 -15.17 11.90
CA LEU A 12 -8.40 -14.98 10.73
C LEU A 12 -8.09 -16.06 9.66
N SER A 13 -9.09 -16.45 8.87
CA SER A 13 -8.88 -17.38 7.75
C SER A 13 -8.06 -16.73 6.63
N LEU A 14 -7.37 -17.53 5.81
CA LEU A 14 -6.63 -17.01 4.64
C LEU A 14 -7.55 -16.26 3.67
N TRP A 15 -8.77 -16.76 3.47
CA TRP A 15 -9.77 -16.09 2.66
C TRP A 15 -10.08 -14.68 3.20
N ALA A 16 -10.27 -14.56 4.52
CA ALA A 16 -10.54 -13.27 5.14
C ALA A 16 -9.34 -12.32 5.05
N TYR A 17 -8.10 -12.80 5.17
CA TYR A 17 -6.92 -11.96 4.88
C TYR A 17 -6.91 -11.47 3.44
N ASN A 18 -7.24 -12.33 2.47
CA ASN A 18 -7.29 -11.94 1.06
C ASN A 18 -8.35 -10.85 0.83
N GLN A 19 -9.56 -11.03 1.37
CA GLN A 19 -10.63 -10.03 1.25
C GLN A 19 -10.26 -8.70 1.89
N LEU A 20 -9.69 -8.72 3.10
CA LEU A 20 -9.28 -7.49 3.78
C LEU A 20 -8.17 -6.77 3.02
N LEU A 21 -7.14 -7.48 2.56
CA LEU A 21 -6.06 -6.90 1.75
C LEU A 21 -6.58 -6.33 0.43
N THR A 22 -7.46 -7.05 -0.26
CA THR A 22 -8.06 -6.55 -1.50
C THR A 22 -8.89 -5.29 -1.22
N LEU A 23 -9.72 -5.28 -0.18
CA LEU A 23 -10.51 -4.11 0.18
C LEU A 23 -9.64 -2.88 0.49
N THR A 24 -8.59 -3.05 1.30
CA THR A 24 -7.69 -1.95 1.65
C THR A 24 -6.88 -1.47 0.44
N CYS A 25 -6.48 -2.37 -0.47
CA CYS A 25 -5.88 -1.99 -1.74
C CYS A 25 -6.85 -1.23 -2.65
N LEU A 26 -8.14 -1.58 -2.69
CA LEU A 26 -9.15 -0.83 -3.45
C LEU A 26 -9.35 0.59 -2.89
N ILE A 27 -9.32 0.75 -1.56
CA ILE A 27 -9.33 2.07 -0.91
C ILE A 27 -8.09 2.87 -1.33
N GLY A 28 -6.90 2.27 -1.24
CA GLY A 28 -5.65 2.91 -1.68
C GLY A 28 -5.64 3.27 -3.17
N LEU A 29 -6.20 2.41 -4.01
CA LEU A 29 -6.38 2.66 -5.43
C LEU A 29 -7.31 3.85 -5.68
N GLY A 30 -8.43 3.94 -4.95
CA GLY A 30 -9.35 5.08 -5.02
C GLY A 30 -8.67 6.40 -4.63
N LEU A 31 -7.90 6.41 -3.54
CA LEU A 31 -7.11 7.58 -3.13
C LEU A 31 -6.07 7.97 -4.20
N SER A 32 -5.41 6.99 -4.81
CA SER A 32 -4.40 7.22 -5.84
C SER A 32 -5.01 7.72 -7.14
N LEU A 33 -6.17 7.19 -7.56
CA LEU A 33 -6.92 7.67 -8.71
C LEU A 33 -7.41 9.11 -8.50
N TYR A 34 -7.91 9.42 -7.32
CA TYR A 34 -8.31 10.78 -6.98
C TYR A 34 -7.11 11.75 -7.00
N ALA A 35 -5.99 11.39 -6.38
CA ALA A 35 -4.76 12.18 -6.43
C ALA A 35 -4.28 12.41 -7.88
N TYR A 36 -4.29 11.36 -8.70
CA TYR A 36 -3.92 11.45 -10.11
C TYR A 36 -4.85 12.37 -10.90
N ALA A 37 -6.17 12.27 -10.67
CA ALA A 37 -7.13 13.18 -11.26
C ALA A 37 -6.84 14.63 -10.86
N VAL A 38 -6.59 14.90 -9.57
CA VAL A 38 -6.23 16.23 -9.09
C VAL A 38 -4.96 16.75 -9.76
N GLU A 39 -3.90 15.94 -9.83
CA GLU A 39 -2.64 16.30 -10.48
C GLU A 39 -2.84 16.67 -11.95
N LEU A 40 -3.62 15.89 -12.71
CA LEU A 40 -3.94 16.20 -14.11
C LEU A 40 -4.71 17.51 -14.25
N HIS A 41 -5.69 17.78 -13.38
CA HIS A 41 -6.44 19.04 -13.43
C HIS A 41 -5.56 20.24 -13.06
N LEU A 42 -4.62 20.09 -12.12
CA LEU A 42 -3.65 21.12 -11.76
C LEU A 42 -2.62 21.37 -12.87
N GLU A 43 -2.25 20.35 -13.65
CA GLU A 43 -1.40 20.51 -14.84
C GLU A 43 -2.12 21.30 -15.95
N GLN A 44 -3.42 21.06 -16.14
CA GLN A 44 -4.21 21.73 -17.17
C GLN A 44 -4.65 23.14 -16.76
N ASN A 45 -4.98 23.35 -15.49
CA ASN A 45 -5.48 24.61 -14.96
C ASN A 45 -4.92 24.88 -13.56
N LYS A 46 -3.97 25.81 -13.47
CA LYS A 46 -3.36 26.23 -12.20
C LYS A 46 -4.32 26.90 -11.22
N ASN A 47 -5.51 27.31 -11.66
CA ASN A 47 -6.55 27.87 -10.79
C ASN A 47 -7.56 26.82 -10.29
N TYR A 48 -7.39 25.55 -10.67
CA TYR A 48 -8.24 24.46 -10.16
C TYR A 48 -8.10 24.33 -8.65
N LYS A 49 -9.24 24.18 -7.95
CA LYS A 49 -9.32 24.00 -6.50
C LYS A 49 -9.86 22.60 -6.18
N PRO A 50 -9.00 21.65 -5.76
CA PRO A 50 -9.42 20.31 -5.39
C PRO A 50 -10.25 20.28 -4.10
N TYR A 51 -11.13 19.28 -3.97
CA TYR A 51 -11.88 19.04 -2.72
C TYR A 51 -11.00 18.69 -1.52
N CYS A 52 -9.78 18.20 -1.75
CA CYS A 52 -8.82 17.90 -0.69
C CYS A 52 -8.03 19.13 -0.18
N ASP A 53 -8.29 20.33 -0.72
CA ASP A 53 -7.82 21.60 -0.14
C ASP A 53 -8.87 22.10 0.86
N LEU A 54 -8.68 21.73 2.14
CA LEU A 54 -9.67 21.97 3.19
C LEU A 54 -9.40 23.26 3.99
N ALA A 55 -8.13 23.63 4.11
CA ALA A 55 -7.68 24.83 4.82
C ALA A 55 -6.31 25.27 4.29
N GLU A 56 -5.85 26.45 4.70
CA GLU A 56 -4.58 27.03 4.25
C GLU A 56 -3.36 26.13 4.53
N HIS A 57 -3.37 25.40 5.64
CA HIS A 57 -2.34 24.43 6.04
C HIS A 57 -2.78 22.96 5.85
N MET A 58 -3.82 22.74 5.04
CA MET A 58 -4.35 21.43 4.73
C MET A 58 -4.70 21.34 3.24
N SER A 59 -3.66 21.41 2.40
CA SER A 59 -3.75 21.47 0.94
C SER A 59 -3.02 20.30 0.28
N CYS A 60 -3.80 19.49 -0.43
CA CYS A 60 -3.24 18.48 -1.34
C CYS A 60 -2.58 19.12 -2.57
N THR A 61 -3.04 20.30 -3.01
CA THR A 61 -2.42 21.04 -4.12
C THR A 61 -0.95 21.34 -3.85
N LYS A 62 -0.62 21.84 -2.64
CA LYS A 62 0.79 22.11 -2.28
C LYS A 62 1.64 20.85 -2.30
N ALA A 63 1.10 19.70 -1.89
CA ALA A 63 1.81 18.43 -1.94
C ALA A 63 2.05 17.99 -3.39
N PHE A 64 1.01 17.98 -4.21
CA PHE A 64 1.02 17.45 -5.57
C PHE A 64 1.74 18.35 -6.60
N ASP A 65 1.67 19.68 -6.46
CA ASP A 65 2.38 20.61 -7.35
C ASP A 65 3.83 20.88 -6.91
N SER A 66 4.26 20.30 -5.79
CA SER A 66 5.65 20.39 -5.34
C SER A 66 6.60 19.57 -6.23
N GLN A 67 7.91 19.86 -6.15
CA GLN A 67 8.93 19.04 -6.80
C GLN A 67 8.90 17.57 -6.36
N TYR A 68 8.37 17.28 -5.18
CA TYR A 68 8.25 15.93 -4.64
C TYR A 68 7.02 15.20 -5.16
N GLY A 69 6.03 15.89 -5.71
CA GLY A 69 4.79 15.30 -6.24
C GLY A 69 4.99 14.46 -7.52
N LYS A 70 6.13 14.61 -8.19
CA LYS A 70 6.51 13.85 -9.39
C LYS A 70 7.87 13.19 -9.22
N GLY A 71 8.01 11.97 -9.72
CA GLY A 71 9.26 11.23 -9.70
C GLY A 71 9.86 11.10 -8.29
N PHE A 72 9.01 11.10 -7.26
CA PHE A 72 9.41 11.08 -5.85
C PHE A 72 10.31 12.26 -5.42
N GLY A 73 10.48 13.30 -6.25
CA GLY A 73 11.49 14.34 -6.05
C GLY A 73 12.94 13.87 -6.23
N ILE A 74 13.14 12.68 -6.79
CA ILE A 74 14.46 12.05 -6.99
C ILE A 74 14.76 11.91 -8.49
N PHE A 75 13.76 11.57 -9.31
CA PHE A 75 13.93 11.42 -10.75
C PHE A 75 13.89 12.79 -11.45
N SER A 76 14.84 13.01 -12.37
CA SER A 76 14.89 14.22 -13.20
C SER A 76 13.78 14.25 -14.24
N LYS A 77 13.45 15.44 -14.77
CA LYS A 77 12.38 15.64 -15.76
C LYS A 77 12.56 14.86 -17.06
N ASP A 78 13.81 14.56 -17.42
CA ASP A 78 14.15 13.80 -18.62
C ASP A 78 14.00 12.28 -18.42
N SER A 79 13.78 11.83 -17.18
CA SER A 79 13.60 10.42 -16.84
C SER A 79 12.21 9.94 -17.24
N ILE A 80 12.13 8.70 -17.74
CA ILE A 80 10.86 7.99 -17.96
C ILE A 80 10.06 7.85 -16.65
N PHE A 81 10.75 7.85 -15.50
CA PHE A 81 10.15 7.78 -14.17
C PHE A 81 9.71 9.13 -13.61
N TYR A 82 9.85 10.22 -14.36
CA TYR A 82 9.25 11.51 -14.03
C TYR A 82 7.74 11.50 -14.31
N LYS A 83 7.03 10.74 -13.48
CA LYS A 83 5.57 10.62 -13.50
C LYS A 83 5.01 11.06 -12.16
N PRO A 84 3.73 11.48 -12.11
CA PRO A 84 3.11 11.83 -10.84
C PRO A 84 3.15 10.65 -9.86
N ASN A 85 3.39 10.91 -8.58
CA ASN A 85 3.56 9.83 -7.59
C ASN A 85 2.30 8.98 -7.45
N SER A 86 1.13 9.59 -7.64
CA SER A 86 -0.16 8.92 -7.66
C SER A 86 -0.23 7.80 -8.71
N PHE A 87 0.46 7.94 -9.85
CA PHE A 87 0.55 6.89 -10.88
C PHE A 87 1.23 5.63 -10.34
N PHE A 88 2.34 5.80 -9.60
CA PHE A 88 3.00 4.67 -8.94
C PHE A 88 2.10 4.06 -7.86
N GLY A 89 1.30 4.87 -7.17
CA GLY A 89 0.25 4.41 -6.27
C GLY A 89 -0.79 3.51 -6.96
N ILE A 90 -1.31 3.95 -8.11
CA ILE A 90 -2.27 3.18 -8.93
C ILE A 90 -1.68 1.82 -9.31
N VAL A 91 -0.45 1.79 -9.84
CA VAL A 91 0.25 0.56 -10.23
C VAL A 91 0.47 -0.35 -9.01
N PHE A 92 0.96 0.22 -7.91
CA PHE A 92 1.23 -0.50 -6.66
C PHE A 92 -0.03 -1.17 -6.10
N TYR A 93 -1.11 -0.40 -5.89
CA TYR A 93 -2.33 -0.94 -5.30
C TYR A 93 -3.01 -1.97 -6.20
N SER A 94 -2.97 -1.78 -7.53
CA SER A 94 -3.50 -2.75 -8.50
C SER A 94 -2.71 -4.07 -8.47
N MET A 95 -1.38 -3.97 -8.42
CA MET A 95 -0.50 -5.13 -8.34
C MET A 95 -0.71 -5.89 -7.02
N VAL A 96 -0.65 -5.20 -5.88
CA VAL A 96 -0.83 -5.83 -4.56
C VAL A 96 -2.24 -6.43 -4.41
N ALA A 97 -3.29 -5.78 -4.92
CA ALA A 97 -4.65 -6.34 -4.91
C ALA A 97 -4.69 -7.69 -5.64
N THR A 98 -4.05 -7.78 -6.81
CA THR A 98 -4.00 -8.99 -7.62
C THR A 98 -3.19 -10.10 -6.95
N LEU A 99 -1.98 -9.78 -6.45
CA LEU A 99 -1.14 -10.76 -5.76
C LEU A 99 -1.79 -11.25 -4.45
N SER A 100 -2.54 -10.38 -3.76
CA SER A 100 -3.19 -10.71 -2.48
C SER A 100 -4.28 -11.78 -2.60
N LEU A 101 -4.82 -12.03 -3.80
CA LEU A 101 -5.76 -13.12 -4.04
C LEU A 101 -5.08 -14.50 -4.02
N SER A 102 -3.78 -14.55 -4.30
CA SER A 102 -3.00 -15.78 -4.26
C SER A 102 -2.52 -16.11 -2.84
N ASN A 103 -2.54 -17.39 -2.50
CA ASN A 103 -1.95 -17.93 -1.26
C ASN A 103 -0.61 -18.62 -1.51
N SER A 104 -0.03 -18.49 -2.70
CA SER A 104 1.29 -19.06 -2.98
C SER A 104 2.38 -18.31 -2.18
N PRO A 105 3.41 -19.00 -1.65
CA PRO A 105 4.48 -18.36 -0.89
C PRO A 105 5.19 -17.25 -1.69
N VAL A 106 5.38 -17.47 -3.00
CA VAL A 106 6.00 -16.48 -3.89
C VAL A 106 5.18 -15.19 -3.97
N ALA A 107 3.87 -15.28 -4.17
CA ALA A 107 2.99 -14.11 -4.27
C ALA A 107 2.94 -13.33 -2.94
N VAL A 108 2.94 -14.05 -1.82
CA VAL A 108 2.89 -13.46 -0.48
C VAL A 108 4.19 -12.76 -0.13
N ASN A 109 5.34 -13.38 -0.44
CA ASN A 109 6.65 -12.76 -0.26
C ASN A 109 6.82 -11.52 -1.14
N GLY A 110 6.39 -11.60 -2.41
CA GLY A 110 6.39 -10.45 -3.32
C GLY A 110 5.53 -9.30 -2.81
N SER A 111 4.30 -9.61 -2.35
CA SER A 111 3.41 -8.60 -1.76
C SER A 111 3.99 -7.98 -0.49
N LEU A 112 4.59 -8.80 0.38
CA LEU A 112 5.24 -8.33 1.61
C LEU A 112 6.38 -7.35 1.29
N LEU A 113 7.24 -7.68 0.33
CA LEU A 113 8.33 -6.81 -0.10
C LEU A 113 7.80 -5.47 -0.62
N LEU A 114 6.82 -5.49 -1.53
CA LEU A 114 6.22 -4.28 -2.09
C LEU A 114 5.59 -3.40 -0.99
N ILE A 115 4.87 -4.00 -0.04
CA ILE A 115 4.21 -3.27 1.05
C ILE A 115 5.25 -2.70 2.04
N ILE A 116 6.36 -3.39 2.30
CA ILE A 116 7.46 -2.84 3.11
C ILE A 116 8.04 -1.60 2.42
N LEU A 117 8.31 -1.68 1.12
CA LEU A 117 8.83 -0.55 0.33
C LEU A 117 7.86 0.63 0.34
N SER A 118 6.54 0.39 0.22
CA SER A 118 5.54 1.47 0.27
C SER A 118 5.45 2.15 1.64
N ASN A 119 5.71 1.43 2.73
CA ASN A 119 5.78 2.02 4.07
C ASN A 119 7.03 2.88 4.25
N PHE A 120 8.19 2.46 3.73
CA PHE A 120 9.38 3.33 3.70
C PHE A 120 9.14 4.58 2.87
N ALA A 121 8.51 4.46 1.70
CA ALA A 121 8.10 5.62 0.90
C ALA A 121 7.12 6.54 1.66
N SER A 122 6.20 5.97 2.44
CA SER A 122 5.26 6.74 3.26
C SER A 122 5.99 7.54 4.35
N LEU A 123 7.00 6.97 5.00
CA LEU A 123 7.83 7.70 5.97
C LEU A 123 8.60 8.85 5.31
N TYR A 124 9.15 8.61 4.12
CA TYR A 124 9.82 9.65 3.32
C TYR A 124 8.89 10.81 2.98
N PHE A 125 7.69 10.53 2.48
CA PHE A 125 6.73 11.58 2.14
C PHE A 125 6.10 12.25 3.37
N ALA A 126 5.93 11.53 4.48
CA ALA A 126 5.53 12.14 5.75
C ALA A 126 6.58 13.16 6.24
N TYR A 127 7.87 12.83 6.12
CA TYR A 127 8.94 13.76 6.42
C TYR A 127 8.87 15.01 5.53
N ILE A 128 8.68 14.83 4.22
CA ILE A 128 8.54 15.95 3.27
C ILE A 128 7.36 16.85 3.63
N LEU A 129 6.18 16.27 3.86
CA LEU A 129 4.96 17.04 4.18
C LEU A 129 5.15 17.87 5.45
N TYR A 130 5.68 17.25 6.51
CA TYR A 130 5.79 17.90 7.81
C TYR A 130 6.96 18.90 7.88
N PHE A 131 8.16 18.50 7.45
CA PHE A 131 9.37 19.30 7.65
C PHE A 131 9.73 20.22 6.49
N ILE A 132 9.38 19.85 5.25
CA ILE A 132 9.78 20.62 4.06
C ILE A 132 8.63 21.52 3.58
N LEU A 133 7.45 20.94 3.37
CA LEU A 133 6.28 21.67 2.87
C LEU A 133 5.51 22.39 3.98
N ALA A 134 5.64 21.95 5.23
CA ALA A 134 4.89 22.44 6.38
C ALA A 134 3.37 22.48 6.13
N ASP A 135 2.84 21.39 5.55
CA ASP A 135 1.43 21.28 5.15
C ASP A 135 0.88 19.86 5.35
N LEU A 136 -0.44 19.73 5.51
CA LEU A 136 -1.12 18.46 5.75
C LEU A 136 -1.98 18.04 4.55
N CYS A 137 -1.53 17.00 3.84
CA CYS A 137 -2.31 16.38 2.77
C CYS A 137 -3.15 15.21 3.30
N VAL A 138 -4.48 15.38 3.44
CA VAL A 138 -5.39 14.33 3.96
C VAL A 138 -5.38 13.08 3.09
N VAL A 139 -5.32 13.22 1.76
CA VAL A 139 -5.24 12.09 0.82
C VAL A 139 -3.96 11.28 1.04
N CYS A 140 -2.84 11.98 1.27
CA CYS A 140 -1.54 11.38 1.52
C CYS A 140 -1.54 10.64 2.87
N ILE A 141 -2.06 11.27 3.93
CA ILE A 141 -2.23 10.65 5.25
C ILE A 141 -3.11 9.39 5.15
N GLY A 142 -4.22 9.46 4.42
CA GLY A 142 -5.07 8.30 4.14
C GLY A 142 -4.31 7.16 3.47
N THR A 143 -3.46 7.49 2.49
CA THR A 143 -2.59 6.53 1.79
C THR A 143 -1.58 5.89 2.77
N TYR A 144 -1.00 6.66 3.69
CA TYR A 144 -0.07 6.14 4.69
C TYR A 144 -0.76 5.18 5.67
N ILE A 145 -1.97 5.52 6.12
CA ILE A 145 -2.79 4.65 6.97
C ILE A 145 -3.10 3.33 6.25
N VAL A 146 -3.52 3.40 4.97
CA VAL A 146 -3.75 2.21 4.15
C VAL A 146 -2.49 1.35 4.05
N ASN A 147 -1.32 1.95 3.85
CA ASN A 147 -0.04 1.22 3.76
C ASN A 147 0.33 0.51 5.07
N VAL A 148 0.11 1.14 6.23
CA VAL A 148 0.34 0.51 7.54
C VAL A 148 -0.64 -0.65 7.76
N ILE A 149 -1.92 -0.47 7.44
CA ILE A 149 -2.93 -1.54 7.54
C ILE A 149 -2.52 -2.72 6.64
N ASN A 150 -2.14 -2.46 5.40
CA ASN A 150 -1.65 -3.48 4.47
C ASN A 150 -0.45 -4.24 5.04
N LEU A 151 0.51 -3.54 5.68
CA LEU A 151 1.68 -4.16 6.31
C LEU A 151 1.31 -5.11 7.43
N ILE A 152 0.36 -4.71 8.29
CA ILE A 152 -0.14 -5.57 9.37
C ILE A 152 -0.82 -6.81 8.81
N LEU A 153 -1.69 -6.65 7.81
CA LEU A 153 -2.44 -7.75 7.20
C LEU A 153 -1.53 -8.73 6.48
N ILE A 154 -0.60 -8.25 5.65
CA ILE A 154 0.30 -9.13 4.90
C ILE A 154 1.27 -9.87 5.82
N THR A 155 1.74 -9.25 6.91
CA THR A 155 2.62 -9.90 7.88
C THR A 155 1.92 -11.05 8.58
N LYS A 156 0.64 -10.86 8.98
CA LYS A 156 -0.18 -11.92 9.58
C LYS A 156 -0.50 -13.04 8.59
N LYS A 157 -0.82 -12.71 7.33
CA LYS A 157 -1.02 -13.69 6.25
C LYS A 157 0.24 -14.51 5.99
N HIS A 158 1.39 -13.84 5.88
CA HIS A 158 2.69 -14.48 5.66
C HIS A 158 3.05 -15.47 6.77
N LYS A 159 2.88 -15.08 8.04
CA LYS A 159 3.08 -15.99 9.18
C LYS A 159 2.18 -17.22 9.10
N THR A 160 0.89 -17.03 8.79
CA THR A 160 -0.08 -18.13 8.67
C THR A 160 0.32 -19.12 7.57
N ILE A 161 0.73 -18.63 6.40
CA ILE A 161 1.14 -19.48 5.27
C ILE A 161 2.44 -20.23 5.58
N ARG A 162 3.41 -19.58 6.22
CA ARG A 162 4.63 -20.26 6.68
C ARG A 162 4.34 -21.41 7.62
N GLU A 163 3.50 -21.19 8.64
CA GLU A 163 3.10 -22.24 9.58
C GLU A 163 2.38 -23.41 8.90
N LEU A 164 1.58 -23.15 7.85
CA LEU A 164 0.92 -24.21 7.09
C LEU A 164 1.92 -25.02 6.25
N ASN A 165 2.88 -24.36 5.61
CA ASN A 165 3.93 -25.02 4.83
C ASN A 165 4.86 -25.86 5.71
N ASP A 166 5.21 -25.38 6.90
CA ASP A 166 6.04 -26.12 7.85
C ASP A 166 5.34 -27.40 8.33
N ILE A 167 4.03 -27.33 8.60
CA ILE A 167 3.23 -28.51 8.97
C ILE A 167 3.15 -29.51 7.83
N ASN A 168 2.87 -29.06 6.61
CA ASN A 168 2.80 -29.94 5.45
C ASN A 168 4.14 -30.64 5.20
N THR A 169 5.25 -29.89 5.27
CA THR A 169 6.61 -30.44 5.08
C THR A 169 6.95 -31.46 6.17
N ASN A 170 6.65 -31.16 7.43
CA ASN A 170 6.90 -32.08 8.55
C ASN A 170 5.97 -33.30 8.54
N GLY A 171 4.74 -33.17 8.04
CA GLY A 171 3.81 -34.27 7.84
C GLY A 171 4.31 -35.26 6.78
N MET A 172 4.81 -34.75 5.65
CA MET A 172 5.41 -35.58 4.60
C MET A 172 6.62 -36.36 5.11
N LYS A 173 7.52 -35.72 5.87
CA LYS A 173 8.69 -36.39 6.47
C LYS A 173 8.35 -37.51 7.47
N LYS A 174 7.16 -37.51 8.06
CA LYS A 174 6.70 -38.57 8.99
C LYS A 174 6.02 -39.74 8.29
N ALA A 175 5.64 -39.58 7.02
CA ALA A 175 4.93 -40.60 6.24
C ALA A 175 5.87 -41.45 5.35
N THR A 176 7.13 -41.01 5.20
CA THR A 176 8.25 -41.73 4.57
C THR A 176 9.09 -42.45 5.61
#